data_AF-A0A3E2W9K4-F1
#
_entry.id   AF-A0A3E2W9K4-F1
#
_cell.length_a   1.000
_cell.length_b   1.000
_cell.length_c   1.000
_cell.angle_alpha   90.00
_cell.angle_beta   90.00
_cell.angle_gamma   90.00
#
_symmetry.space_group_name_H-M   'P 1'
#
loop_
_entity.id
_entity.type
_entity.pdbx_description
1 polymer ?
#
loop_
_entity_poly.entity_id
_entity_poly.type
_entity_poly.pdbx_seq_one_letter_code
_entity_poly.pdbx_strand_id
1 'polypeptide(L)'
;MIFRKKKKPTKKLPTPTIDTIIIIGNGFDRWQGLNTSYADFQTYYHEHLNEILKKLHIRKRKYISSDGTVKECSDVELIYGDPFDPGELDNEFWNNFESSLANIDTERINLFFGKERRNLKDMRRSIRNAKRILTEAFCGWIATISITEEDAGYCFGDNCVFINFNYTDTLQKRFGVNEMREIHIHGEATDKKSIVFGHNRHPQEPEPMLAKIGGRFFGLHLVDKILYETDKHCQNNIQILCCFLAMNGVMCEEIKNIYVLGQSMSPVDIEYFDFLMRSSKVPSVDNAEEKANVLETGDELYELTQRMQFVIDEIGYHNTASESAKDAMERRLQREQCVRNERYRKEFLKMLGKPTKKELDSVKVAPRTEDAKWHISYFGDMDKKWKEIVMKELGCSNYELYPSIDDCISKWKK
;
A
#
# COMPACT_ATOMS: atom_id res chain seq x y z
N MET A 1 -10.58 4.78 9.92
CA MET A 1 -12.03 5.07 9.83
C MET A 1 -12.25 6.55 10.14
N ILE A 2 -11.98 7.43 9.17
CA ILE A 2 -12.05 8.90 9.35
C ILE A 2 -13.08 9.41 8.35
N PHE A 3 -14.36 9.39 8.72
CA PHE A 3 -15.39 10.13 7.99
C PHE A 3 -16.20 10.95 8.99
N ARG A 4 -15.81 12.22 9.19
CA ARG A 4 -16.58 13.18 9.98
C ARG A 4 -17.93 13.43 9.30
N LYS A 5 -19.02 13.42 10.07
CA LYS A 5 -20.39 13.66 9.59
C LYS A 5 -20.49 15.03 8.90
N LYS A 6 -20.93 15.07 7.64
CA LYS A 6 -21.30 16.32 6.94
C LYS A 6 -22.44 17.03 7.69
N LYS A 7 -22.25 18.31 8.06
CA LYS A 7 -23.37 19.22 8.35
C LYS A 7 -24.15 19.48 7.05
N LYS A 8 -25.48 19.52 7.12
CA LYS A 8 -26.35 19.82 5.97
C LYS A 8 -25.98 21.19 5.36
N PRO A 9 -25.75 21.29 4.04
CA PRO A 9 -25.42 22.56 3.42
C PRO A 9 -26.70 23.36 3.12
N THR A 10 -26.73 24.59 3.61
CA THR A 10 -27.57 25.68 3.09
C THR A 10 -27.16 26.01 1.65
N LYS A 11 -28.16 26.09 0.75
CA LYS A 11 -28.11 26.50 -0.68
C LYS A 11 -26.73 26.39 -1.36
N LYS A 12 -26.46 25.27 -2.03
CA LYS A 12 -25.25 25.04 -2.84
C LYS A 12 -25.32 25.80 -4.18
N LEU A 13 -24.34 26.65 -4.47
CA LEU A 13 -23.90 26.91 -5.84
C LEU A 13 -23.53 25.57 -6.52
N PRO A 14 -23.66 25.43 -7.85
CA PRO A 14 -23.22 24.22 -8.53
C PRO A 14 -21.74 23.97 -8.21
N THR A 15 -21.45 22.89 -7.49
CA THR A 15 -20.08 22.41 -7.30
C THR A 15 -19.51 22.08 -8.68
N PRO A 16 -18.31 22.57 -9.02
CA PRO A 16 -17.70 22.26 -10.31
C PRO A 16 -17.57 20.75 -10.49
N THR A 17 -17.90 20.29 -11.68
CA THR A 17 -17.72 18.90 -12.10
C THR A 17 -16.23 18.54 -11.99
N ILE A 18 -15.94 17.42 -11.31
CA ILE A 18 -14.58 16.90 -11.23
C ILE A 18 -14.27 16.17 -12.53
N ASP A 19 -13.25 16.63 -13.26
CA ASP A 19 -12.78 15.99 -14.49
C ASP A 19 -11.29 15.64 -14.46
N THR A 20 -10.61 15.91 -13.33
CA THR A 20 -9.17 15.69 -13.20
C THR A 20 -8.84 14.98 -11.89
N ILE A 21 -8.10 13.86 -11.97
CA ILE A 21 -7.50 13.18 -10.81
C ILE A 21 -6.00 13.47 -10.80
N ILE A 22 -5.46 13.84 -9.64
CA ILE A 22 -4.02 14.07 -9.44
C ILE A 22 -3.50 13.07 -8.41
N ILE A 23 -2.56 12.23 -8.82
CA ILE A 23 -1.91 11.23 -7.99
C ILE A 23 -0.53 11.77 -7.65
N ILE A 24 -0.19 11.83 -6.37
CA ILE A 24 1.13 12.26 -5.92
C ILE A 24 1.85 11.16 -5.15
N GLY A 25 3.17 11.10 -5.29
CA GLY A 25 4.06 10.21 -4.56
C GLY A 25 5.30 10.93 -4.02
N ASN A 26 6.23 10.18 -3.41
CA ASN A 26 7.32 10.77 -2.62
C ASN A 26 8.18 11.76 -3.44
N GLY A 27 8.31 11.55 -4.75
CA GLY A 27 8.99 12.47 -5.65
C GLY A 27 8.36 13.88 -5.72
N PHE A 28 7.05 14.01 -5.43
CA PHE A 28 6.37 15.31 -5.32
C PHE A 28 6.88 16.11 -4.11
N ASP A 29 6.99 15.45 -2.97
CA ASP A 29 7.56 16.04 -1.75
C ASP A 29 9.05 16.36 -1.93
N ARG A 30 9.81 15.48 -2.60
CA ARG A 30 11.22 15.71 -2.91
C ARG A 30 11.44 16.88 -3.85
N TRP A 31 10.56 17.06 -4.84
CA TRP A 31 10.55 18.24 -5.70
C TRP A 31 10.31 19.53 -4.89
N GLN A 32 9.56 19.44 -3.79
CA GLN A 32 9.38 20.50 -2.80
C GLN A 32 10.53 20.62 -1.78
N GLY A 33 11.62 19.86 -1.94
CA GLY A 33 12.80 19.91 -1.07
C GLY A 33 12.63 19.15 0.25
N LEU A 34 11.66 18.25 0.36
CA LEU A 34 11.43 17.46 1.56
C LEU A 34 12.18 16.11 1.49
N ASN A 35 12.74 15.69 2.62
CA ASN A 35 13.52 14.45 2.75
C ASN A 35 12.58 13.24 2.96
N THR A 36 11.90 12.83 1.89
CA THR A 36 10.87 11.77 1.91
C THR A 36 11.28 10.51 1.14
N SER A 37 12.57 10.34 0.84
CA SER A 37 13.07 9.11 0.22
C SER A 37 13.28 8.01 1.26
N TYR A 38 13.24 6.73 0.85
CA TYR A 38 13.56 5.64 1.77
C TYR A 38 15.05 5.63 2.19
N ALA A 39 15.93 6.30 1.44
CA ALA A 39 17.30 6.54 1.89
C ALA A 39 17.34 7.51 3.08
N ASP A 40 16.49 8.54 3.09
CA ASP A 40 16.35 9.44 4.26
C ASP A 40 15.79 8.67 5.46
N PHE A 41 14.86 7.75 5.22
CA PHE A 41 14.34 6.86 6.25
C PHE A 41 15.43 5.93 6.83
N GLN A 42 16.28 5.35 5.98
CA GLN A 42 17.43 4.56 6.41
C GLN A 42 18.33 5.37 7.35
N THR A 43 18.72 6.59 6.95
CA THR A 43 19.53 7.48 7.80
C THR A 43 18.86 7.73 9.15
N TYR A 44 17.57 8.10 9.12
CA TYR A 44 16.81 8.32 10.35
C TYR A 44 16.78 7.07 11.26
N TYR A 45 16.56 5.89 10.67
CA TYR A 45 16.53 4.62 11.41
C TYR A 45 17.84 4.39 12.16
N HIS A 46 18.99 4.50 11.48
CA HIS A 46 20.29 4.25 12.10
C HIS A 46 20.62 5.27 13.21
N GLU A 47 20.30 6.55 13.00
CA GLU A 47 20.53 7.62 13.98
C GLU A 47 19.68 7.45 15.25
N HIS A 48 18.42 6.99 15.11
CA HIS A 48 17.45 6.97 16.20
C HIS A 48 17.19 5.57 16.78
N LEU A 49 17.79 4.51 16.23
CA LEU A 49 17.53 3.13 16.64
C LEU A 49 17.69 2.93 18.16
N ASN A 50 18.75 3.47 18.76
CA ASN A 50 19.01 3.30 20.20
C ASN A 50 17.92 3.97 21.07
N GLU A 51 17.41 5.13 20.64
CA GLU A 51 16.34 5.84 21.33
C GLU A 51 15.01 5.10 21.23
N ILE A 52 14.71 4.59 20.03
CA ILE A 52 13.53 3.77 19.76
C ILE A 52 13.56 2.50 20.60
N LEU A 53 14.70 1.80 20.65
CA LEU A 53 14.87 0.59 21.48
C LEU A 53 14.63 0.89 22.96
N LYS A 54 15.18 2.00 23.47
CA LYS A 54 14.96 2.46 24.85
C LYS A 54 13.48 2.74 25.12
N LYS A 55 12.81 3.48 24.24
CA LYS A 55 11.37 3.79 24.34
C LYS A 55 10.51 2.53 24.36
N LEU A 56 10.82 1.57 23.49
CA LEU A 56 10.07 0.31 23.37
C LEU A 56 10.44 -0.74 24.43
N HIS A 57 11.44 -0.45 25.28
CA HIS A 57 12.01 -1.35 26.28
C HIS A 57 12.55 -2.65 25.66
N ILE A 58 13.20 -2.52 24.50
CA ILE A 58 13.82 -3.63 23.76
C ILE A 58 15.34 -3.48 23.87
N ARG A 59 16.04 -4.60 24.07
CA ARG A 59 17.51 -4.62 24.13
C ARG A 59 18.05 -5.24 22.84
N LYS A 60 19.19 -4.75 22.36
CA LYS A 60 19.95 -5.42 21.31
C LYS A 60 20.39 -6.80 21.79
N ARG A 61 20.45 -7.74 20.86
CA ARG A 61 20.98 -9.08 21.08
C ARG A 61 22.47 -9.06 20.77
N LYS A 62 23.25 -9.79 21.57
CA LYS A 62 24.70 -9.93 21.39
C LYS A 62 24.99 -11.23 20.65
N TYR A 63 25.81 -11.13 19.63
CA TYR A 63 26.26 -12.23 18.80
C TYR A 63 27.77 -12.25 18.78
N ILE A 64 28.33 -13.45 18.78
CA ILE A 64 29.77 -13.65 18.61
C ILE A 64 29.95 -14.17 17.20
N SER A 65 30.54 -13.34 16.34
CA SER A 65 30.86 -13.74 14.98
C SER A 65 31.95 -14.80 14.96
N SER A 66 32.10 -15.48 13.83
CA SER A 66 33.10 -16.55 13.63
C SER A 66 34.54 -16.10 13.91
N ASP A 67 34.82 -14.80 13.79
CA ASP A 67 36.11 -14.16 14.09
C ASP A 67 36.27 -13.76 15.57
N GLY A 68 35.30 -14.05 16.42
CA GLY A 68 35.28 -13.72 17.85
C GLY A 68 34.80 -12.30 18.16
N THR A 69 34.41 -11.50 17.16
CA THR A 69 33.89 -10.15 17.39
C THR A 69 32.47 -10.19 17.96
N VAL A 70 32.20 -9.31 18.93
CA VAL A 70 30.84 -9.18 19.52
C VAL A 70 30.07 -8.15 18.70
N LYS A 71 29.07 -8.61 17.95
CA LYS A 71 28.12 -7.76 17.23
C LYS A 71 26.84 -7.58 18.05
N GLU A 72 26.26 -6.39 18.01
CA GLU A 72 24.95 -6.10 18.59
C GLU A 72 23.95 -5.78 17.49
N CYS A 73 22.85 -6.54 17.41
CA CYS A 73 21.79 -6.26 16.43
C CYS A 73 20.41 -6.14 17.09
N SER A 74 19.51 -5.43 16.43
CA SER A 74 18.11 -5.38 16.85
C SER A 74 17.33 -6.56 16.28
N ASP A 75 16.08 -6.72 16.72
CA ASP A 75 15.21 -7.72 16.14
C ASP A 75 14.86 -7.42 14.67
N VAL A 76 15.10 -6.21 14.15
CA VAL A 76 14.89 -5.87 12.73
C VAL A 76 15.93 -6.56 11.85
N GLU A 77 17.22 -6.36 12.13
CA GLU A 77 18.31 -7.01 11.40
C GLU A 77 18.25 -8.54 11.54
N LEU A 78 17.74 -9.03 12.67
CA LEU A 78 17.56 -10.46 12.89
C LEU A 78 16.48 -11.10 12.01
N ILE A 79 15.39 -10.37 11.72
CA ILE A 79 14.22 -10.90 11.01
C ILE A 79 14.31 -10.63 9.51
N TYR A 80 14.86 -9.49 9.11
CA TYR A 80 14.96 -9.08 7.70
C TYR A 80 16.36 -9.26 7.10
N GLY A 81 17.37 -9.58 7.92
CA GLY A 81 18.73 -9.89 7.49
C GLY A 81 19.09 -11.36 7.72
N ASP A 82 20.39 -11.66 7.84
CA ASP A 82 20.86 -13.01 8.16
C ASP A 82 20.95 -13.21 9.68
N PRO A 83 20.13 -14.08 10.28
CA PRO A 83 20.21 -14.34 11.72
C PRO A 83 21.50 -15.07 12.16
N PHE A 84 22.22 -15.70 11.22
CA PHE A 84 23.47 -16.41 11.50
C PHE A 84 24.73 -15.55 11.34
N ASP A 85 24.65 -14.45 10.58
CA ASP A 85 25.67 -13.40 10.53
C ASP A 85 24.99 -12.02 10.57
N PRO A 86 24.50 -11.61 11.75
CA PRO A 86 23.73 -10.38 11.86
C PRO A 86 24.62 -9.16 11.56
N GLY A 87 24.15 -8.34 10.64
CA GLY A 87 24.78 -7.09 10.22
C GLY A 87 23.72 -6.02 9.94
N GLU A 88 24.19 -4.82 9.58
CA GLU A 88 23.28 -3.78 9.10
C GLU A 88 22.61 -4.22 7.79
N LEU A 89 21.33 -3.90 7.64
CA LEU A 89 20.61 -4.13 6.39
C LEU A 89 21.19 -3.22 5.31
N ASP A 90 21.38 -3.77 4.12
CA ASP A 90 22.01 -3.07 3.01
C ASP A 90 21.10 -2.01 2.38
N ASN A 91 21.67 -1.20 1.49
CA ASN A 91 20.93 -0.16 0.78
C ASN A 91 19.85 -0.73 -0.14
N GLU A 92 19.96 -2.00 -0.58
CA GLU A 92 18.95 -2.64 -1.42
C GLU A 92 17.67 -2.88 -0.62
N PHE A 93 17.80 -3.35 0.64
CA PHE A 93 16.70 -3.49 1.58
C PHE A 93 15.93 -2.17 1.72
N TRP A 94 16.63 -1.08 2.03
CA TRP A 94 16.02 0.22 2.30
C TRP A 94 15.46 0.89 1.05
N ASN A 95 16.19 0.89 -0.07
CA ASN A 95 15.70 1.48 -1.32
C ASN A 95 14.43 0.79 -1.81
N ASN A 96 14.28 -0.51 -1.52
CA ASN A 96 13.08 -1.30 -1.82
C ASN A 96 12.25 -1.61 -0.57
N PHE A 97 12.30 -0.76 0.46
CA PHE A 97 11.79 -1.03 1.81
C PHE A 97 10.48 -1.83 1.83
N GLU A 98 9.46 -1.36 1.13
CA GLU A 98 8.15 -1.99 1.06
C GLU A 98 8.17 -3.40 0.48
N SER A 99 8.87 -3.62 -0.64
CA SER A 99 9.05 -4.95 -1.23
C SER A 99 9.89 -5.85 -0.32
N SER A 100 10.92 -5.28 0.32
CA SER A 100 11.83 -6.01 1.21
C SER A 100 11.12 -6.54 2.46
N LEU A 101 10.09 -5.86 2.95
CA LEU A 101 9.25 -6.37 4.06
C LEU A 101 8.54 -7.69 3.71
N ALA A 102 8.37 -8.01 2.44
CA ALA A 102 7.79 -9.28 1.97
C ALA A 102 8.80 -10.44 1.92
N ASN A 103 10.09 -10.13 2.00
CA ASN A 103 11.18 -11.07 1.73
C ASN A 103 11.77 -11.62 3.03
N ILE A 104 10.92 -12.17 3.88
CA ILE A 104 11.34 -12.82 5.13
C ILE A 104 11.80 -14.25 4.82
N ASP A 105 13.05 -14.57 5.14
CA ASP A 105 13.60 -15.93 5.01
C ASP A 105 13.08 -16.82 6.16
N THR A 106 11.89 -17.37 5.96
CA THR A 106 11.22 -18.19 6.97
C THR A 106 11.99 -19.44 7.33
N GLU A 107 12.74 -20.03 6.39
CA GLU A 107 13.54 -21.22 6.65
C GLU A 107 14.69 -20.89 7.60
N ARG A 108 15.50 -19.87 7.28
CA ARG A 108 16.60 -19.42 8.14
C ARG A 108 16.11 -19.02 9.52
N ILE A 109 15.00 -18.29 9.61
CA ILE A 109 14.43 -17.90 10.91
C ILE A 109 13.99 -19.14 11.70
N ASN A 110 13.31 -20.09 11.07
CA ASN A 110 12.91 -21.34 11.73
C ASN A 110 14.12 -22.19 12.18
N LEU A 111 15.18 -22.23 11.38
CA LEU A 111 16.43 -22.91 11.71
C LEU A 111 17.12 -22.22 12.90
N PHE A 112 17.19 -20.89 12.88
CA PHE A 112 17.85 -20.08 13.90
C PHE A 112 17.17 -20.21 15.26
N PHE A 113 15.85 -20.00 15.33
CA PHE A 113 15.14 -20.13 16.61
C PHE A 113 14.96 -21.60 16.99
N GLY A 114 14.60 -22.46 16.05
CA GLY A 114 14.27 -23.86 16.31
C GLY A 114 12.82 -24.09 16.73
N LYS A 115 12.50 -25.35 17.08
CA LYS A 115 11.10 -25.84 17.16
C LYS A 115 10.53 -25.95 18.57
N GLU A 116 11.31 -25.66 19.61
CA GLU A 116 10.86 -25.80 21.00
C GLU A 116 9.92 -24.65 21.41
N ARG A 117 9.03 -24.91 22.38
CA ARG A 117 8.06 -23.91 22.84
C ARG A 117 8.70 -22.62 23.35
N ARG A 118 9.87 -22.70 23.99
CA ARG A 118 10.62 -21.50 24.45
C ARG A 118 11.17 -20.71 23.27
N ASN A 119 11.72 -21.40 22.28
CA ASN A 119 12.30 -20.80 21.09
C ASN A 119 11.25 -20.12 20.23
N LEU A 120 10.10 -20.76 20.03
CA LEU A 120 8.98 -20.19 19.28
C LEU A 120 8.36 -18.96 19.97
N LYS A 121 8.42 -18.90 21.32
CA LYS A 121 8.06 -17.69 22.06
C LYS A 121 9.06 -16.56 21.81
N ASP A 122 10.35 -16.88 21.68
CA ASP A 122 11.37 -15.90 21.36
C ASP A 122 11.25 -15.40 19.91
N MET A 123 11.06 -16.30 18.95
CA MET A 123 10.75 -15.97 17.55
C MET A 123 9.57 -15.01 17.44
N ARG A 124 8.44 -15.35 18.08
CA ARG A 124 7.26 -14.49 18.14
C ARG A 124 7.56 -13.11 18.72
N ARG A 125 8.42 -13.05 19.75
CA ARG A 125 8.82 -11.79 20.37
C ARG A 125 9.67 -10.96 19.42
N SER A 126 10.66 -11.57 18.75
CA SER A 126 11.52 -10.89 17.78
C SER A 126 10.74 -10.37 16.59
N ILE A 127 9.87 -11.17 15.97
CA ILE A 127 9.00 -10.71 14.87
C ILE A 127 8.15 -9.51 15.29
N ARG A 128 7.54 -9.57 16.48
CA ARG A 128 6.73 -8.45 17.01
C ARG A 128 7.59 -7.21 17.28
N ASN A 129 8.78 -7.39 17.81
CA ASN A 129 9.70 -6.30 18.10
C ASN A 129 10.20 -5.64 16.81
N ALA A 130 10.58 -6.42 15.79
CA ALA A 130 10.97 -5.92 14.48
C ALA A 130 9.89 -4.99 13.90
N LYS A 131 8.63 -5.46 13.86
CA LYS A 131 7.49 -4.64 13.45
C LYS A 131 7.38 -3.35 14.27
N ARG A 132 7.41 -3.46 15.61
CA ARG A 132 7.26 -2.29 16.50
C ARG A 132 8.38 -1.27 16.31
N ILE A 133 9.62 -1.72 16.12
CA ILE A 133 10.78 -0.86 15.88
C ILE A 133 10.59 -0.13 14.56
N LEU A 134 10.30 -0.86 13.47
CA LEU A 134 10.08 -0.25 12.15
C LEU A 134 8.91 0.74 12.17
N THR A 135 7.78 0.39 12.79
CA THR A 135 6.63 1.30 12.90
C THR A 135 6.98 2.56 13.69
N GLU A 136 7.68 2.45 14.82
CA GLU A 136 8.09 3.62 15.59
C GLU A 136 9.12 4.48 14.83
N ALA A 137 10.08 3.85 14.16
CA ALA A 137 11.06 4.52 13.32
C ALA A 137 10.37 5.29 12.19
N PHE A 138 9.47 4.63 11.45
CA PHE A 138 8.78 5.21 10.32
C PHE A 138 7.88 6.38 10.75
N CYS A 139 7.07 6.19 11.80
CA CYS A 139 6.24 7.26 12.35
C CYS A 139 7.07 8.42 12.90
N GLY A 140 8.24 8.13 13.50
CA GLY A 140 9.17 9.13 14.01
C GLY A 140 9.76 9.96 12.88
N TRP A 141 10.27 9.29 11.84
CA TRP A 141 10.84 9.91 10.65
C TRP A 141 9.84 10.84 9.99
N ILE A 142 8.63 10.35 9.69
CA ILE A 142 7.60 11.18 9.05
C ILE A 142 7.26 12.41 9.91
N ALA A 143 7.21 12.26 11.24
CA ALA A 143 6.95 13.39 12.15
C ALA A 143 8.08 14.44 12.20
N THR A 144 9.29 14.11 11.74
CA THR A 144 10.39 15.09 11.62
C THR A 144 10.27 15.98 10.39
N ILE A 145 9.46 15.59 9.41
CA ILE A 145 9.28 16.34 8.17
C ILE A 145 8.40 17.56 8.46
N SER A 146 9.05 18.68 8.77
CA SER A 146 8.37 19.97 8.95
C SER A 146 8.18 20.67 7.62
N ILE A 147 6.93 20.87 7.23
CA ILE A 147 6.58 21.58 5.99
C ILE A 147 6.31 23.04 6.32
N THR A 148 7.09 23.93 5.70
CA THR A 148 6.84 25.37 5.73
C THR A 148 5.64 25.74 4.85
N GLU A 149 4.79 26.65 5.34
CA GLU A 149 3.66 27.23 4.60
C GLU A 149 4.17 28.29 3.60
N GLU A 150 4.93 27.82 2.62
CA GLU A 150 5.42 28.63 1.51
C GLU A 150 4.56 28.36 0.27
N ASP A 151 4.28 29.41 -0.50
CA ASP A 151 3.56 29.28 -1.76
C ASP A 151 4.44 28.57 -2.80
N ALA A 152 4.02 27.39 -3.25
CA ALA A 152 4.72 26.62 -4.28
C ALA A 152 4.70 27.28 -5.66
N GLY A 153 3.92 28.36 -5.88
CA GLY A 153 3.80 29.04 -7.17
C GLY A 153 2.82 28.38 -8.14
N TYR A 154 2.01 27.45 -7.65
CA TYR A 154 1.01 26.72 -8.43
C TYR A 154 -0.38 26.85 -7.78
N CYS A 155 -1.43 26.85 -8.61
CA CYS A 155 -2.82 26.86 -8.17
C CYS A 155 -3.61 25.82 -8.96
N PHE A 156 -3.94 24.69 -8.31
CA PHE A 156 -4.81 23.70 -8.91
C PHE A 156 -6.26 24.22 -9.00
N GLY A 157 -7.03 23.70 -9.96
CA GLY A 157 -8.41 24.10 -10.17
C GLY A 157 -9.39 23.36 -9.25
N ASP A 158 -10.58 23.93 -9.03
CA ASP A 158 -11.65 23.32 -8.21
C ASP A 158 -12.25 22.03 -8.81
N ASN A 159 -11.90 21.72 -10.06
CA ASN A 159 -12.23 20.52 -10.83
C ASN A 159 -11.28 19.33 -10.55
N CYS A 160 -10.32 19.48 -9.62
CA CYS A 160 -9.33 18.46 -9.28
C CYS A 160 -9.68 17.71 -7.99
N VAL A 161 -9.34 16.42 -7.94
CA VAL A 161 -9.27 15.61 -6.71
C VAL A 161 -7.90 14.94 -6.61
N PHE A 162 -7.43 14.70 -5.40
CA PHE A 162 -6.06 14.28 -5.12
C PHE A 162 -6.02 12.92 -4.43
N ILE A 163 -5.17 12.03 -4.94
CA ILE A 163 -4.83 10.75 -4.32
C ILE A 163 -3.36 10.88 -3.87
N ASN A 164 -3.16 10.95 -2.56
CA ASN A 164 -1.86 11.15 -1.96
C ASN A 164 -1.30 9.81 -1.46
N PHE A 165 -0.19 9.37 -2.04
CA PHE A 165 0.58 8.21 -1.58
C PHE A 165 1.62 8.58 -0.51
N ASN A 166 1.84 9.87 -0.28
CA ASN A 166 2.71 10.39 0.75
C ASN A 166 1.98 10.45 2.08
N TYR A 167 2.78 10.49 3.14
CA TYR A 167 2.30 10.57 4.51
C TYR A 167 2.22 12.03 5.02
N THR A 168 2.62 13.01 4.20
CA THR A 168 2.81 14.42 4.54
C THR A 168 1.65 15.30 4.04
N ASP A 169 1.45 16.47 4.66
CA ASP A 169 0.39 17.44 4.31
C ASP A 169 0.85 18.52 3.31
N THR A 170 1.76 18.16 2.39
CA THR A 170 2.39 19.09 1.43
C THR A 170 1.36 19.80 0.56
N LEU A 171 0.35 19.09 0.04
CA LEU A 171 -0.70 19.66 -0.81
C LEU A 171 -1.51 20.74 -0.07
N GLN A 172 -1.88 20.46 1.18
CA GLN A 172 -2.62 21.40 2.00
C GLN A 172 -1.78 22.66 2.29
N LYS A 173 -0.55 22.49 2.78
CA LYS A 173 0.27 23.61 3.27
C LYS A 173 0.89 24.47 2.17
N ARG A 174 1.27 23.90 1.03
CA ARG A 174 1.99 24.62 -0.03
C ARG A 174 1.17 24.93 -1.27
N PHE A 175 0.12 24.15 -1.53
CA PHE A 175 -0.74 24.31 -2.71
C PHE A 175 -2.15 24.80 -2.35
N GLY A 176 -2.46 24.94 -1.05
CA GLY A 176 -3.77 25.42 -0.58
C GLY A 176 -4.91 24.45 -0.91
N VAL A 177 -4.61 23.17 -1.13
CA VAL A 177 -5.61 22.16 -1.47
C VAL A 177 -6.52 21.91 -0.26
N ASN A 178 -7.82 21.83 -0.52
CA ASN A 178 -8.81 21.54 0.50
C ASN A 178 -8.69 20.07 0.96
N GLU A 179 -8.61 19.83 2.27
CA GLU A 179 -8.56 18.49 2.88
C GLU A 179 -9.68 17.55 2.39
N MET A 180 -10.85 18.09 2.00
CA MET A 180 -11.98 17.31 1.50
C MET A 180 -11.78 16.80 0.07
N ARG A 181 -10.82 17.39 -0.66
CA ARG A 181 -10.45 17.04 -2.05
C ARG A 181 -9.23 16.13 -2.12
N GLU A 182 -8.67 15.73 -0.98
CA GLU A 182 -7.49 14.87 -0.87
C GLU A 182 -7.81 13.60 -0.09
N ILE A 183 -7.25 12.48 -0.53
CA ILE A 183 -7.23 11.23 0.24
C ILE A 183 -5.79 10.73 0.39
N HIS A 184 -5.37 10.52 1.63
CA HIS A 184 -4.14 9.76 1.94
C HIS A 184 -4.43 8.27 1.90
N ILE A 185 -4.06 7.61 0.82
CA ILE A 185 -4.42 6.20 0.60
C ILE A 185 -3.69 5.24 1.54
N HIS A 186 -2.53 5.66 2.05
CA HIS A 186 -1.71 4.93 3.01
C HIS A 186 -1.72 5.56 4.41
N GLY A 187 -2.70 6.40 4.70
CA GLY A 187 -2.78 7.14 5.96
C GLY A 187 -1.83 8.34 6.04
N GLU A 188 -1.91 9.06 7.15
CA GLU A 188 -1.26 10.37 7.33
C GLU A 188 -0.42 10.42 8.61
N ALA A 189 0.62 11.26 8.59
CA ALA A 189 1.56 11.49 9.70
C ALA A 189 0.87 11.82 11.03
N THR A 190 -0.23 12.57 10.95
CA THR A 190 -1.03 13.07 12.07
C THR A 190 -1.79 11.97 12.82
N ASP A 191 -2.06 10.83 12.16
CA ASP A 191 -2.61 9.64 12.79
C ASP A 191 -1.69 8.44 12.58
N LYS A 192 -0.78 8.24 13.54
CA LYS A 192 0.15 7.08 13.58
C LYS A 192 -0.55 5.71 13.46
N LYS A 193 -1.84 5.62 13.81
CA LYS A 193 -2.60 4.36 13.70
C LYS A 193 -3.19 4.15 12.30
N SER A 194 -3.17 5.19 11.46
CA SER A 194 -3.63 5.14 10.07
C SER A 194 -2.54 4.77 9.08
N ILE A 195 -1.27 4.93 9.45
CA ILE A 195 -0.13 4.69 8.55
C ILE A 195 -0.09 3.23 8.12
N VAL A 196 -0.13 3.03 6.80
CA VAL A 196 0.01 1.76 6.12
C VAL A 196 1.30 1.81 5.30
N PHE A 197 2.35 1.17 5.80
CA PHE A 197 3.53 0.85 4.98
C PHE A 197 3.66 -0.68 4.96
N GLY A 198 4.15 -1.24 3.86
CA GLY A 198 4.09 -2.68 3.69
C GLY A 198 4.23 -3.16 2.26
N HIS A 199 3.97 -4.44 2.05
CA HIS A 199 4.05 -5.10 0.75
C HIS A 199 2.68 -5.40 0.17
N ASN A 200 2.62 -5.94 -1.06
CA ASN A 200 1.40 -6.41 -1.72
C ASN A 200 1.43 -7.91 -2.08
N ARG A 201 1.98 -8.78 -1.21
CA ARG A 201 1.90 -10.24 -1.40
C ARG A 201 0.46 -10.79 -1.37
N HIS A 202 -0.50 -10.04 -0.82
CA HIS A 202 -1.89 -10.48 -0.60
C HIS A 202 -1.99 -11.85 0.10
N PRO A 203 -1.29 -12.05 1.24
CA PRO A 203 -1.45 -13.27 2.00
C PRO A 203 -2.89 -13.35 2.55
N GLN A 204 -3.34 -14.59 2.75
CA GLN A 204 -4.64 -14.84 3.38
C GLN A 204 -4.48 -14.75 4.89
N GLU A 205 -5.60 -14.73 5.64
CA GLU A 205 -5.48 -14.85 7.09
C GLU A 205 -4.64 -16.09 7.44
N PRO A 206 -3.71 -16.03 8.40
CA PRO A 206 -2.79 -17.15 8.64
C PRO A 206 -3.52 -18.44 9.00
N GLU A 207 -3.13 -19.57 8.39
CA GLU A 207 -3.84 -20.85 8.58
C GLU A 207 -3.78 -21.30 10.05
N PRO A 208 -4.93 -21.37 10.77
CA PRO A 208 -4.94 -21.71 12.19
C PRO A 208 -4.42 -23.12 12.48
N MET A 209 -4.55 -24.06 11.53
CA MET A 209 -4.06 -25.42 11.69
C MET A 209 -2.54 -25.49 11.89
N LEU A 210 -1.78 -24.61 11.22
CA LEU A 210 -0.32 -24.53 11.40
C LEU A 210 0.05 -24.22 12.86
N ALA A 211 -0.73 -23.36 13.51
CA ALA A 211 -0.53 -23.06 14.92
C ALA A 211 -0.91 -24.21 15.86
N LYS A 212 -1.93 -25.00 15.50
CA LYS A 212 -2.36 -26.18 16.25
C LYS A 212 -1.33 -27.30 16.19
N ILE A 213 -0.73 -27.54 15.01
CA ILE A 213 0.30 -28.57 14.81
C ILE A 213 1.56 -28.26 15.62
N GLY A 214 1.94 -26.97 15.70
CA GLY A 214 3.08 -26.56 16.52
C GLY A 214 4.43 -26.78 15.85
N GLY A 215 5.50 -26.77 16.64
CA GLY A 215 6.87 -26.95 16.14
C GLY A 215 7.23 -25.92 15.05
N ARG A 216 7.84 -26.39 13.95
CA ARG A 216 8.22 -25.54 12.81
C ARG A 216 7.00 -24.95 12.07
N PHE A 217 5.85 -25.65 12.06
CA PHE A 217 4.62 -25.13 11.45
C PHE A 217 4.08 -23.91 12.20
N PHE A 218 4.25 -23.87 13.51
CA PHE A 218 3.93 -22.66 14.25
C PHE A 218 4.88 -21.52 13.93
N GLY A 219 6.16 -21.80 13.66
CA GLY A 219 7.09 -20.78 13.14
C GLY A 219 6.66 -20.22 11.79
N LEU A 220 6.25 -21.08 10.84
CA LEU A 220 5.64 -20.67 9.57
C LEU A 220 4.41 -19.77 9.81
N HIS A 221 3.50 -20.18 10.71
CA HIS A 221 2.33 -19.38 11.07
C HIS A 221 2.70 -17.99 11.63
N LEU A 222 3.81 -17.85 12.36
CA LEU A 222 4.25 -16.55 12.86
C LEU A 222 4.75 -15.64 11.73
N VAL A 223 5.43 -16.21 10.73
CA VAL A 223 5.89 -15.43 9.55
C VAL A 223 4.70 -15.06 8.66
N ASP A 224 3.84 -16.02 8.33
CA ASP A 224 2.61 -15.78 7.57
C ASP A 224 1.75 -14.69 8.24
N LYS A 225 1.69 -14.71 9.59
CA LYS A 225 1.02 -13.67 10.35
C LYS A 225 1.65 -12.28 10.22
N ILE A 226 2.96 -12.15 10.28
CA ILE A 226 3.57 -10.82 10.11
C ILE A 226 3.38 -10.31 8.68
N LEU A 227 3.55 -11.17 7.67
CA LEU A 227 3.29 -10.84 6.28
C LEU A 227 1.84 -10.36 6.08
N TYR A 228 0.86 -11.06 6.67
CA TYR A 228 -0.52 -10.60 6.66
C TYR A 228 -0.72 -9.25 7.33
N GLU A 229 -0.12 -9.03 8.51
CA GLU A 229 -0.27 -7.76 9.21
C GLU A 229 0.52 -6.59 8.61
N THR A 230 1.48 -6.84 7.71
CA THR A 230 2.26 -5.83 6.98
C THR A 230 1.88 -5.75 5.51
N ASP A 231 0.81 -6.43 5.09
CA ASP A 231 0.26 -6.27 3.76
C ASP A 231 -0.52 -4.95 3.66
N LYS A 232 -0.38 -4.25 2.54
CA LYS A 232 -1.11 -3.00 2.31
C LYS A 232 -2.61 -3.23 2.15
N HIS A 233 -3.02 -4.45 1.80
CA HIS A 233 -4.39 -4.81 1.45
C HIS A 233 -4.99 -3.84 0.43
N CYS A 234 -4.30 -3.66 -0.72
CA CYS A 234 -4.62 -2.66 -1.74
C CYS A 234 -6.11 -2.66 -2.12
N GLN A 235 -6.75 -3.82 -2.23
CA GLN A 235 -8.18 -3.92 -2.55
C GLN A 235 -9.10 -3.26 -1.51
N ASN A 236 -8.74 -3.29 -0.23
CA ASN A 236 -9.47 -2.57 0.82
C ASN A 236 -9.28 -1.05 0.64
N ASN A 237 -8.07 -0.60 0.34
CA ASN A 237 -7.77 0.82 0.13
C ASN A 237 -8.42 1.37 -1.15
N ILE A 238 -8.51 0.56 -2.21
CA ILE A 238 -9.28 0.87 -3.42
C ILE A 238 -10.76 1.10 -3.09
N GLN A 239 -11.35 0.33 -2.17
CA GLN A 239 -12.74 0.59 -1.76
C GLN A 239 -12.91 1.90 -1.00
N ILE A 240 -11.94 2.24 -0.15
CA ILE A 240 -11.93 3.53 0.54
C ILE A 240 -11.80 4.66 -0.49
N LEU A 241 -10.93 4.49 -1.49
CA LEU A 241 -10.79 5.40 -2.62
C LEU A 241 -12.12 5.55 -3.39
N CYS A 242 -12.80 4.46 -3.76
CA CYS A 242 -14.11 4.51 -4.40
C CYS A 242 -15.13 5.29 -3.55
N CYS A 243 -15.16 5.06 -2.24
CA CYS A 243 -16.04 5.80 -1.33
C CYS A 243 -15.71 7.30 -1.33
N PHE A 244 -14.43 7.65 -1.28
CA PHE A 244 -13.96 9.04 -1.32
C PHE A 244 -14.34 9.73 -2.64
N LEU A 245 -14.10 9.09 -3.78
CA LEU A 245 -14.47 9.59 -5.11
C LEU A 245 -15.99 9.82 -5.19
N ALA A 246 -16.80 8.84 -4.77
CA ALA A 246 -18.25 8.97 -4.73
C ALA A 246 -18.73 10.11 -3.80
N MET A 247 -18.10 10.28 -2.62
CA MET A 247 -18.43 11.36 -1.68
C MET A 247 -18.08 12.76 -2.19
N ASN A 248 -17.13 12.83 -3.12
CA ASN A 248 -16.74 14.03 -3.86
C ASN A 248 -17.56 14.26 -5.14
N GLY A 249 -18.50 13.36 -5.45
CA GLY A 249 -19.34 13.44 -6.65
C GLY A 249 -18.57 13.16 -7.93
N VAL A 250 -17.46 12.43 -7.85
CA VAL A 250 -16.68 12.04 -9.03
C VAL A 250 -17.43 10.96 -9.79
N MET A 251 -17.70 11.24 -11.07
CA MET A 251 -18.22 10.27 -12.02
C MET A 251 -17.08 9.81 -12.92
N CYS A 252 -16.86 8.50 -13.00
CA CYS A 252 -15.74 7.95 -13.77
C CYS A 252 -15.82 8.37 -15.24
N GLU A 253 -17.02 8.56 -15.79
CA GLU A 253 -17.24 8.99 -17.18
C GLU A 253 -16.82 10.43 -17.46
N GLU A 254 -16.75 11.29 -16.44
CA GLU A 254 -16.43 12.72 -16.57
C GLU A 254 -14.92 12.99 -16.47
N ILE A 255 -14.11 12.03 -15.99
CA ILE A 255 -12.66 12.20 -15.82
C ILE A 255 -11.94 12.32 -17.16
N LYS A 256 -11.43 13.49 -17.50
CA LYS A 256 -10.68 13.69 -18.75
C LYS A 256 -9.19 13.47 -18.58
N ASN A 257 -8.64 13.82 -17.42
CA ASN A 257 -7.19 13.81 -17.20
C ASN A 257 -6.83 13.13 -15.89
N ILE A 258 -5.74 12.35 -15.91
CA ILE A 258 -5.12 11.76 -14.74
C ILE A 258 -3.66 12.20 -14.72
N TYR A 259 -3.25 12.92 -13.68
CA TYR A 259 -1.87 13.35 -13.48
C TYR A 259 -1.19 12.43 -12.47
N VAL A 260 0.05 12.02 -12.75
CA VAL A 260 0.89 11.24 -11.83
C VAL A 260 2.18 12.03 -11.60
N LEU A 261 2.31 12.57 -10.39
CA LEU A 261 3.38 13.51 -10.02
C LEU A 261 4.30 12.87 -8.98
N GLY A 262 5.54 12.59 -9.37
CA GLY A 262 6.58 12.07 -8.49
C GLY A 262 6.27 10.71 -7.83
N GLN A 263 5.34 9.93 -8.35
CA GLN A 263 5.03 8.58 -7.84
C GLN A 263 5.84 7.55 -8.64
N SER A 264 6.43 6.55 -7.97
CA SER A 264 7.38 5.56 -8.54
C SER A 264 6.76 4.51 -9.47
N MET A 265 5.46 4.27 -9.36
CA MET A 265 4.67 3.20 -9.96
C MET A 265 5.32 1.84 -9.70
N SER A 266 5.81 1.64 -8.48
CA SER A 266 6.44 0.40 -8.08
C SER A 266 5.44 -0.77 -8.15
N PRO A 267 5.93 -2.01 -8.32
CA PRO A 267 5.06 -3.20 -8.31
C PRO A 267 4.16 -3.31 -7.07
N VAL A 268 4.57 -2.71 -5.94
CA VAL A 268 3.78 -2.69 -4.70
C VAL A 268 2.47 -1.89 -4.83
N ASP A 269 2.44 -0.85 -5.68
CA ASP A 269 1.31 0.06 -5.83
C ASP A 269 0.57 -0.13 -7.17
N ILE A 270 0.97 -1.11 -7.98
CA ILE A 270 0.51 -1.26 -9.37
C ILE A 270 -1.01 -1.46 -9.48
N GLU A 271 -1.63 -2.10 -8.49
CA GLU A 271 -3.08 -2.37 -8.46
C GLU A 271 -3.92 -1.10 -8.42
N TYR A 272 -3.45 -0.04 -7.79
CA TYR A 272 -4.16 1.24 -7.80
C TYR A 272 -4.19 1.83 -9.22
N PHE A 273 -3.08 1.69 -9.94
CA PHE A 273 -2.96 2.17 -11.32
C PHE A 273 -3.78 1.30 -12.28
N ASP A 274 -3.77 -0.03 -12.14
CA ASP A 274 -4.65 -0.92 -12.90
C ASP A 274 -6.13 -0.58 -12.68
N PHE A 275 -6.54 -0.39 -11.42
CA PHE A 275 -7.91 0.00 -11.09
C PHE A 275 -8.30 1.34 -11.75
N LEU A 276 -7.47 2.38 -11.62
CA LEU A 276 -7.75 3.70 -12.20
C LEU A 276 -7.71 3.67 -13.72
N MET A 277 -6.82 2.87 -14.32
CA MET A 277 -6.75 2.65 -15.76
C MET A 277 -8.02 2.00 -16.30
N ARG A 278 -8.45 0.88 -15.71
CA ARG A 278 -9.70 0.20 -16.09
C ARG A 278 -10.91 1.11 -15.92
N SER A 279 -10.93 1.91 -14.86
CA SER A 279 -12.03 2.84 -14.55
C SER A 279 -12.07 4.08 -15.45
N SER A 280 -10.99 4.39 -16.17
CA SER A 280 -10.86 5.58 -17.02
C SER A 280 -10.84 5.28 -18.53
N LYS A 281 -10.97 4.01 -18.91
CA LYS A 281 -11.13 3.57 -20.30
C LYS A 281 -12.59 3.67 -20.77
N VAL A 282 -12.78 3.80 -22.08
CA VAL A 282 -14.10 3.63 -22.70
C VAL A 282 -14.63 2.23 -22.36
N PRO A 283 -15.87 2.10 -21.85
CA PRO A 283 -16.47 0.81 -21.60
C PRO A 283 -16.56 0.01 -22.92
N SER A 284 -15.77 -1.06 -23.06
CA SER A 284 -15.95 -1.99 -24.18
C SER A 284 -17.16 -2.90 -23.91
N VAL A 285 -17.85 -3.34 -24.97
CA VAL A 285 -18.96 -4.30 -24.87
C VAL A 285 -18.49 -5.65 -24.30
N ASP A 286 -17.18 -5.93 -24.40
CA ASP A 286 -16.51 -7.12 -23.88
C ASP A 286 -16.15 -7.02 -22.39
N ASN A 287 -16.23 -5.82 -21.77
CA ASN A 287 -16.10 -5.62 -20.32
C ASN A 287 -17.42 -5.94 -19.57
N ALA A 288 -18.27 -6.81 -20.13
CA ALA A 288 -19.29 -7.47 -19.34
C ALA A 288 -18.55 -8.25 -18.26
N GLU A 289 -18.74 -7.85 -16.99
CA GLU A 289 -18.18 -8.46 -15.77
C GLU A 289 -17.30 -9.66 -16.09
N GLU A 290 -15.98 -9.52 -16.00
CA GLU A 290 -15.13 -10.69 -15.78
C GLU A 290 -15.81 -11.41 -14.62
N LYS A 291 -16.61 -12.44 -14.95
CA LYS A 291 -17.15 -13.34 -13.97
C LYS A 291 -15.88 -13.86 -13.36
N ALA A 292 -15.58 -13.41 -12.14
CA ALA A 292 -14.55 -14.02 -11.33
C ALA A 292 -14.76 -15.50 -11.53
N ASN A 293 -13.79 -16.18 -12.15
CA ASN A 293 -13.90 -17.61 -12.39
C ASN A 293 -14.08 -18.19 -10.99
N VAL A 294 -15.33 -18.50 -10.64
CA VAL A 294 -15.66 -19.06 -9.34
C VAL A 294 -15.11 -20.46 -9.44
N LEU A 295 -13.84 -20.60 -9.07
CA LEU A 295 -13.17 -21.88 -9.01
C LEU A 295 -14.04 -22.76 -8.12
N GLU A 296 -14.50 -23.88 -8.68
CA GLU A 296 -15.41 -24.78 -8.00
C GLU A 296 -14.79 -25.20 -6.67
N THR A 297 -15.60 -25.15 -5.61
CA THR A 297 -15.17 -25.52 -4.27
C THR A 297 -15.02 -27.03 -4.19
N GLY A 298 -13.78 -27.51 -4.00
CA GLY A 298 -13.52 -28.91 -3.67
C GLY A 298 -13.93 -29.27 -2.24
N ASP A 299 -13.68 -30.52 -1.85
CA ASP A 299 -13.80 -30.99 -0.46
C ASP A 299 -13.01 -30.10 0.51
N GLU A 300 -13.61 -29.71 1.64
CA GLU A 300 -13.02 -28.79 2.63
C GLU A 300 -11.69 -29.32 3.18
N LEU A 301 -11.57 -30.63 3.35
CA LEU A 301 -10.33 -31.26 3.83
C LEU A 301 -9.24 -31.21 2.75
N TYR A 302 -9.61 -31.42 1.49
CA TYR A 302 -8.69 -31.28 0.37
C TYR A 302 -8.22 -29.83 0.21
N GLU A 303 -9.13 -28.86 0.27
CA GLU A 303 -8.82 -27.42 0.26
C GLU A 303 -7.86 -27.03 1.40
N LEU A 304 -8.14 -27.48 2.62
CA LEU A 304 -7.24 -27.26 3.75
C LEU A 304 -5.85 -27.84 3.50
N THR A 305 -5.78 -29.05 2.95
CA THR A 305 -4.51 -29.73 2.63
C THR A 305 -3.72 -28.94 1.58
N GLN A 306 -4.38 -28.50 0.50
CA GLN A 306 -3.73 -27.70 -0.55
C GLN A 306 -3.21 -26.36 -0.03
N ARG A 307 -3.96 -25.67 0.83
CA ARG A 307 -3.52 -24.40 1.44
C ARG A 307 -2.38 -24.60 2.43
N MET A 308 -2.40 -25.68 3.21
CA MET A 308 -1.26 -26.04 4.07
C MET A 308 -0.02 -26.34 3.24
N GLN A 309 -0.16 -27.07 2.13
CA GLN A 309 0.93 -27.37 1.20
C GLN A 309 1.51 -26.09 0.58
N PHE A 310 0.65 -25.16 0.16
CA PHE A 310 1.10 -23.85 -0.33
C PHE A 310 1.95 -23.11 0.70
N VAL A 311 1.52 -23.02 1.97
CA VAL A 311 2.32 -22.32 3.00
C VAL A 311 3.66 -23.03 3.23
N ILE A 312 3.68 -24.36 3.19
CA ILE A 312 4.93 -25.13 3.34
C ILE A 312 5.87 -24.86 2.16
N ASP A 313 5.36 -24.82 0.94
CA ASP A 313 6.19 -24.71 -0.27
C ASP A 313 6.55 -23.27 -0.61
N GLU A 314 5.60 -22.33 -0.51
CA GLU A 314 5.81 -20.94 -0.90
C GLU A 314 6.48 -20.11 0.20
N ILE A 315 6.10 -20.34 1.47
CA ILE A 315 6.68 -19.62 2.61
C ILE A 315 7.85 -20.43 3.20
N GLY A 316 7.81 -21.76 3.14
CA GLY A 316 8.82 -22.63 3.74
C GLY A 316 9.94 -23.13 2.82
N TYR A 317 9.69 -23.41 1.53
CA TYR A 317 10.67 -24.05 0.63
C TYR A 317 10.55 -23.64 -0.87
N HIS A 318 11.23 -22.55 -1.26
CA HIS A 318 11.58 -22.18 -2.64
C HIS A 318 10.45 -22.00 -3.70
N ASN A 319 9.32 -21.34 -3.39
CA ASN A 319 8.28 -20.99 -4.39
C ASN A 319 7.85 -22.15 -5.30
N THR A 320 7.83 -23.37 -4.75
CA THR A 320 7.59 -24.61 -5.50
C THR A 320 6.14 -25.05 -5.47
N ALA A 321 5.22 -24.19 -4.98
CA ALA A 321 3.83 -24.57 -4.81
C ALA A 321 3.17 -24.96 -6.14
N SER A 322 2.44 -26.08 -6.11
CA SER A 322 1.66 -26.54 -7.27
C SER A 322 0.55 -25.54 -7.64
N GLU A 323 0.10 -25.61 -8.89
CA GLU A 323 -1.03 -24.81 -9.37
C GLU A 323 -2.29 -25.02 -8.52
N SER A 324 -2.60 -26.27 -8.17
CA SER A 324 -3.72 -26.60 -7.28
C SER A 324 -3.62 -25.94 -5.89
N ALA A 325 -2.41 -25.81 -5.35
CA ALA A 325 -2.15 -25.19 -4.06
C ALA A 325 -2.27 -23.65 -4.16
N LYS A 326 -1.80 -23.06 -5.26
CA LYS A 326 -1.99 -21.64 -5.61
C LYS A 326 -3.47 -21.31 -5.75
N ASP A 327 -4.22 -22.10 -6.51
CA ASP A 327 -5.65 -21.88 -6.73
C ASP A 327 -6.47 -21.97 -5.43
N ALA A 328 -6.10 -22.90 -4.53
CA ALA A 328 -6.77 -23.02 -3.23
C ALA A 328 -6.54 -21.80 -2.34
N MET A 329 -5.35 -21.21 -2.40
CA MET A 329 -5.04 -19.95 -1.70
C MET A 329 -5.77 -18.77 -2.33
N GLU A 330 -5.83 -18.70 -3.65
CA GLU A 330 -6.56 -17.65 -4.36
C GLU A 330 -8.07 -17.72 -4.07
N ARG A 331 -8.68 -18.90 -4.10
CA ARG A 331 -10.08 -19.09 -3.68
C ARG A 331 -10.34 -18.55 -2.29
N ARG A 332 -9.41 -18.82 -1.36
CA ARG A 332 -9.52 -18.32 0.02
C ARG A 332 -9.40 -16.81 0.09
N LEU A 333 -8.44 -16.21 -0.63
CA LEU A 333 -8.31 -14.75 -0.76
C LEU A 333 -9.61 -14.12 -1.23
N GLN A 334 -10.17 -14.64 -2.32
CA GLN A 334 -11.38 -14.14 -2.95
C GLN A 334 -12.58 -14.21 -1.99
N ARG A 335 -12.72 -15.29 -1.22
CA ARG A 335 -13.77 -15.40 -0.19
C ARG A 335 -13.60 -14.38 0.93
N GLU A 336 -12.38 -14.27 1.48
CA GLU A 336 -12.06 -13.31 2.55
C GLU A 336 -12.28 -11.87 2.06
N GLN A 337 -11.88 -11.57 0.83
CA GLN A 337 -12.10 -10.27 0.20
C GLN A 337 -13.59 -10.01 -0.03
N CYS A 338 -14.36 -10.97 -0.54
CA CYS A 338 -15.80 -10.83 -0.75
C CYS A 338 -16.54 -10.46 0.56
N VAL A 339 -16.21 -11.13 1.67
CA VAL A 339 -16.76 -10.82 3.00
C VAL A 339 -16.40 -9.39 3.43
N ARG A 340 -15.14 -8.97 3.23
CA ARG A 340 -14.70 -7.59 3.52
C ARG A 340 -15.44 -6.57 2.65
N ASN A 341 -15.58 -6.82 1.35
CA ASN A 341 -16.27 -5.96 0.39
C ASN A 341 -17.74 -5.75 0.80
N GLU A 342 -18.42 -6.84 1.17
CA GLU A 342 -19.81 -6.77 1.59
C GLU A 342 -19.96 -5.94 2.87
N ARG A 343 -19.03 -6.07 3.82
CA ARG A 343 -18.99 -5.26 5.03
C ARG A 343 -18.81 -3.77 4.70
N TYR A 344 -17.82 -3.42 3.87
CA TYR A 344 -17.58 -2.04 3.44
C TYR A 344 -18.80 -1.45 2.74
N ARG A 345 -19.41 -2.19 1.80
CA ARG A 345 -20.63 -1.79 1.11
C ARG A 345 -21.78 -1.51 2.09
N LYS A 346 -21.99 -2.38 3.08
CA LYS A 346 -23.01 -2.18 4.13
C LYS A 346 -22.73 -0.94 4.97
N GLU A 347 -21.49 -0.70 5.37
CA GLU A 347 -21.09 0.49 6.14
C GLU A 347 -21.26 1.78 5.30
N PHE A 348 -20.86 1.76 4.03
CA PHE A 348 -21.01 2.88 3.12
C PHE A 348 -22.48 3.25 2.87
N LEU A 349 -23.34 2.26 2.61
CA LEU A 349 -24.78 2.48 2.44
C LEU A 349 -25.44 3.05 3.72
N LYS A 350 -24.95 2.67 4.91
CA LYS A 350 -25.40 3.29 6.17
C LYS A 350 -25.00 4.76 6.26
N MET A 351 -23.85 5.15 5.71
CA MET A 351 -23.38 6.54 5.72
C MET A 351 -24.15 7.43 4.75
N LEU A 352 -24.42 6.94 3.53
CA LEU A 352 -25.17 7.71 2.51
C LEU A 352 -26.68 7.78 2.79
N GLY A 353 -27.23 6.83 3.54
CA GLY A 353 -28.68 6.62 3.61
C GLY A 353 -29.19 5.88 2.37
N LYS A 354 -30.40 5.32 2.42
CA LYS A 354 -31.01 4.67 1.24
C LYS A 354 -31.30 5.75 0.19
N PRO A 355 -30.69 5.67 -1.02
CA PRO A 355 -30.99 6.63 -2.06
C PRO A 355 -32.46 6.50 -2.46
N THR A 356 -33.11 7.64 -2.66
CA THR A 356 -34.48 7.70 -3.15
C THR A 356 -34.54 7.30 -4.62
N LYS A 357 -35.67 6.75 -5.07
CA LYS A 357 -35.88 6.35 -6.47
C LYS A 357 -35.57 7.49 -7.46
N LYS A 358 -35.85 8.73 -7.06
CA LYS A 358 -35.61 9.96 -7.82
C LYS A 358 -34.11 10.30 -7.95
N GLU A 359 -33.28 9.95 -6.96
CA GLU A 359 -31.82 10.11 -7.04
C GLU A 359 -31.21 9.08 -7.99
N LEU A 360 -31.67 7.83 -7.95
CA LEU A 360 -31.26 6.79 -8.91
C LEU A 360 -31.62 7.18 -10.36
N ASP A 361 -32.83 7.68 -10.59
CA ASP A 361 -33.30 8.05 -11.93
C ASP A 361 -32.60 9.31 -12.51
N SER A 362 -31.95 10.11 -11.66
CA SER A 362 -31.28 11.37 -12.03
C SER A 362 -29.83 11.21 -12.51
N VAL A 363 -29.18 10.07 -12.25
CA VAL A 363 -27.81 9.79 -12.69
C VAL A 363 -27.86 9.18 -14.08
N LYS A 364 -28.19 9.99 -15.09
CA LYS A 364 -27.95 9.64 -16.50
C LYS A 364 -26.73 10.40 -16.97
N VAL A 365 -25.56 9.84 -16.70
CA VAL A 365 -24.31 10.31 -17.30
C VAL A 365 -24.16 9.64 -18.65
N ALA A 366 -23.86 10.42 -19.68
CA ALA A 366 -23.58 9.85 -21.00
C ALA A 366 -22.33 8.96 -20.88
N PRO A 367 -22.30 7.79 -21.55
CA PRO A 367 -21.11 6.94 -21.52
C PRO A 367 -19.91 7.71 -22.07
N ARG A 368 -18.75 7.48 -21.46
CA ARG A 368 -17.46 8.00 -21.92
C ARG A 368 -17.21 7.58 -23.36
N THR A 369 -16.79 8.52 -24.20
CA THR A 369 -16.44 8.27 -25.61
C THR A 369 -14.95 8.16 -25.87
N GLU A 370 -14.11 8.65 -24.95
CA GLU A 370 -12.65 8.68 -25.07
C GLU A 370 -11.97 8.30 -23.76
N ASP A 371 -10.88 7.54 -23.83
CA ASP A 371 -10.03 7.21 -22.69
C ASP A 371 -9.48 8.48 -22.04
N ALA A 372 -9.40 8.53 -20.70
CA ALA A 372 -8.75 9.65 -20.02
C ALA A 372 -7.29 9.76 -20.43
N LYS A 373 -6.78 10.99 -20.56
CA LYS A 373 -5.38 11.24 -20.85
C LYS A 373 -4.55 11.18 -19.56
N TRP A 374 -3.49 10.37 -19.58
CA TRP A 374 -2.55 10.25 -18.47
C TRP A 374 -1.33 11.16 -18.67
N HIS A 375 -1.01 11.97 -17.67
CA HIS A 375 0.12 12.89 -17.67
C HIS A 375 1.08 12.50 -16.55
N ILE A 376 2.26 11.97 -16.88
CA ILE A 376 3.12 11.31 -15.91
C ILE A 376 4.48 12.00 -15.88
N SER A 377 4.87 12.55 -14.73
CA SER A 377 6.24 13.04 -14.53
C SER A 377 7.19 11.85 -14.31
N TYR A 378 8.41 11.93 -14.81
CA TYR A 378 9.48 10.96 -14.53
C TYR A 378 10.77 11.64 -14.06
N PHE A 379 11.64 10.89 -13.41
CA PHE A 379 12.96 11.35 -12.96
C PHE A 379 14.11 10.53 -13.60
N GLY A 380 14.70 11.08 -14.66
CA GLY A 380 15.80 10.47 -15.39
C GLY A 380 15.40 9.29 -16.30
N ASP A 381 16.37 8.76 -17.05
CA ASP A 381 16.11 7.79 -18.13
C ASP A 381 15.62 6.43 -17.64
N MET A 382 16.06 5.99 -16.46
CA MET A 382 15.63 4.69 -15.90
C MET A 382 14.17 4.72 -15.50
N ASP A 383 13.74 5.79 -14.80
CA ASP A 383 12.34 5.95 -14.42
C ASP A 383 11.45 6.12 -15.65
N LYS A 384 11.89 6.89 -16.66
CA LYS A 384 11.17 7.01 -17.94
C LYS A 384 10.89 5.65 -18.57
N LYS A 385 11.92 4.80 -18.73
CA LYS A 385 11.79 3.46 -19.29
C LYS A 385 10.85 2.59 -18.46
N TRP A 386 10.94 2.70 -17.13
CA TRP A 386 10.03 2.00 -16.22
C TRP A 386 8.58 2.43 -16.43
N LYS A 387 8.29 3.74 -16.54
CA LYS A 387 6.94 4.24 -16.86
C LYS A 387 6.43 3.70 -18.19
N GLU A 388 7.25 3.69 -19.23
CA GLU A 388 6.87 3.15 -20.54
C GLU A 388 6.48 1.66 -20.46
N ILE A 389 7.24 0.86 -19.70
CA ILE A 389 6.93 -0.56 -19.45
C ILE A 389 5.60 -0.68 -18.72
N VAL A 390 5.43 0.03 -17.61
CA VAL A 390 4.21 -0.01 -16.80
C VAL A 390 2.97 0.40 -17.61
N MET A 391 3.05 1.50 -18.36
CA MET A 391 1.91 1.96 -19.18
C MET A 391 1.55 0.96 -20.28
N LYS A 392 2.55 0.28 -20.85
CA LYS A 392 2.34 -0.81 -21.81
C LYS A 392 1.66 -2.02 -21.17
N GLU A 393 2.10 -2.44 -19.98
CA GLU A 393 1.51 -3.57 -19.24
C GLU A 393 0.06 -3.29 -18.81
N LEU A 394 -0.23 -2.05 -18.39
CA LEU A 394 -1.60 -1.60 -18.09
C LEU A 394 -2.47 -1.40 -19.35
N GLY A 395 -1.87 -1.53 -20.55
CA GLY A 395 -2.54 -1.31 -21.83
C GLY A 395 -3.07 0.12 -21.98
N CYS A 396 -2.37 1.11 -21.44
CA CYS A 396 -2.70 2.53 -21.62
C CYS A 396 -2.05 3.06 -22.90
N SER A 397 -2.86 3.51 -23.85
CA SER A 397 -2.38 4.15 -25.08
C SER A 397 -2.40 5.67 -25.02
N ASN A 398 -3.30 6.26 -24.22
CA ASN A 398 -3.48 7.71 -24.12
C ASN A 398 -2.69 8.30 -22.95
N TYR A 399 -1.36 8.35 -23.06
CA TYR A 399 -0.49 8.95 -22.04
C TYR A 399 0.63 9.82 -22.62
N GLU A 400 1.14 10.73 -21.79
CA GLU A 400 2.26 11.60 -22.09
C GLU A 400 3.22 11.65 -20.89
N LEU A 401 4.53 11.55 -21.18
CA LEU A 401 5.59 11.56 -20.18
C LEU A 401 6.29 12.93 -20.13
N TYR A 402 6.45 13.48 -18.95
CA TYR A 402 7.05 14.79 -18.70
C TYR A 402 8.37 14.66 -17.93
N PRO A 403 9.45 15.33 -18.37
CA PRO A 403 10.78 15.20 -17.75
C PRO A 403 10.88 15.84 -16.36
N SER A 404 9.90 16.65 -15.98
CA SER A 404 9.80 17.22 -14.63
C SER A 404 8.35 17.38 -14.20
N ILE A 405 8.14 17.57 -12.89
CA ILE A 405 6.82 17.92 -12.35
C ILE A 405 6.40 19.29 -12.89
N ASP A 406 7.32 20.28 -12.93
CA ASP A 406 7.05 21.63 -13.44
C ASP A 406 6.50 21.61 -14.88
N ASP A 407 7.06 20.78 -15.77
CA ASP A 407 6.57 20.63 -17.14
C ASP A 407 5.15 20.01 -17.16
N CYS A 408 4.94 18.99 -16.32
CA CYS A 408 3.68 18.26 -16.21
C CYS A 408 2.52 19.15 -15.72
N ILE A 409 2.80 20.05 -14.77
CA ILE A 409 1.79 20.93 -14.15
C ILE A 409 1.86 22.39 -14.63
N SER A 410 2.62 22.68 -15.69
CA SER A 410 2.87 24.03 -16.21
C SER A 410 1.62 24.88 -16.43
N LYS A 411 0.49 24.26 -16.78
CA LYS A 411 -0.81 24.93 -16.95
C LYS A 411 -1.42 25.54 -15.66
N TRP A 412 -0.94 25.11 -14.49
CA TRP A 412 -1.39 25.58 -13.18
C TRP A 412 -0.39 26.55 -12.53
N LYS A 413 0.64 26.98 -13.26
CA LYS A 413 1.61 27.96 -12.77
C LYS A 413 0.93 29.33 -12.60
N LYS A 414 1.19 29.99 -11.47
CA LYS A 414 0.66 31.32 -11.12
C LYS A 414 1.27 32.44 -11.95
#